data_AF-A0A6I6G4A1-F1
#
_entry.id   AF-A0A6I6G4A1-F1
#
_cell.length_a   1.000
_cell.length_b   1.000
_cell.length_c   1.000
_cell.angle_alpha   90.00
_cell.angle_beta   90.00
_cell.angle_gamma   90.00
#
_symmetry.space_group_name_H-M   'P 1'
#
loop_
_entity.id
_entity.type
_entity.pdbx_description
1 polymer ?
#
loop_
_entity_poly.entity_id
_entity_poly.type
_entity_poly.pdbx_seq_one_letter_code
_entity_poly.pdbx_strand_id
1 'polypeptide(L)'
;MTISKKNGLELSMFFVLLFSTGCREGSVKRFTQLQSNETGITFNNIIEETADLNVLNYTYFYNGAGVAIGDVNNDSLPDIVFTGNMVSNKLYLNKGNMSFEDITTQSGIGKAQGWCTGVTLGRH
;
A
#
# COMPACT_ATOMS: atom_id res chain seq x y z
N MET A 1 7.09 61.58 -50.65
CA MET A 1 7.54 61.14 -49.32
C MET A 1 6.35 60.44 -48.68
N THR A 2 6.23 59.12 -48.89
CA THR A 2 5.05 58.34 -48.47
C THR A 2 5.51 57.35 -47.42
N ILE A 3 4.96 57.50 -46.21
CA ILE A 3 5.23 56.68 -45.04
C ILE A 3 4.60 55.29 -45.26
N SER A 4 5.41 54.24 -45.28
CA SER A 4 4.93 52.85 -45.35
C SER A 4 4.50 52.37 -43.95
N LYS A 5 3.28 51.85 -43.86
CA LYS A 5 2.63 51.33 -42.64
C LYS A 5 3.42 50.12 -42.09
N LYS A 6 3.78 50.15 -40.81
CA LYS A 6 4.20 48.94 -40.08
C LYS A 6 2.95 48.10 -39.78
N ASN A 7 2.86 46.92 -40.42
CA ASN A 7 1.73 46.01 -40.35
C ASN A 7 1.66 45.34 -38.97
N GLY A 8 0.48 45.38 -38.34
CA GLY A 8 0.19 44.82 -37.00
C GLY A 8 0.20 43.28 -36.90
N LEU A 9 0.87 42.59 -37.83
CA LEU A 9 0.99 41.13 -37.84
C LEU A 9 2.13 40.65 -36.90
N GLU A 10 3.19 41.44 -36.76
CA GLU A 10 4.36 41.14 -35.90
C GLU A 10 3.99 41.14 -34.41
N LEU A 11 3.02 41.95 -33.98
CA LEU A 11 2.62 42.06 -32.57
C LEU A 11 1.76 40.87 -32.10
N SER A 12 1.08 40.19 -33.03
CA SER A 12 0.26 39.02 -32.74
C SER A 12 1.11 37.76 -32.49
N MET A 13 2.27 37.67 -33.15
CA MET A 13 3.14 36.49 -33.07
C MET A 13 3.91 36.39 -31.74
N PHE A 14 4.12 37.51 -31.05
CA PHE A 14 4.76 37.54 -29.72
C PHE A 14 3.82 37.11 -28.58
N PHE A 15 2.50 37.27 -28.73
CA PHE A 15 1.54 36.95 -27.67
C PHE A 15 1.21 35.45 -27.58
N VAL A 16 1.40 34.71 -28.67
CA VAL A 16 1.17 33.25 -28.72
C VAL A 16 2.33 32.46 -28.12
N LEU A 17 3.54 33.01 -28.10
CA LEU A 17 4.75 32.36 -27.58
C LEU A 17 4.88 32.39 -26.04
N LEU A 18 4.05 33.17 -25.34
CA LEU A 18 4.08 33.29 -23.87
C LEU A 18 3.22 32.24 -23.13
N PHE A 19 2.47 31.39 -23.85
CA PHE A 19 1.54 30.42 -23.23
C PHE A 19 2.05 28.97 -23.17
N SER A 20 3.25 28.67 -23.69
CA SER A 20 3.68 27.27 -23.90
C SER A 20 4.74 26.73 -22.95
N THR A 21 5.15 27.46 -21.91
CA THR A 21 6.14 26.96 -20.92
C THR A 21 5.58 26.93 -19.50
N GLY A 22 4.42 26.30 -19.33
CA GLY A 22 4.01 25.77 -18.03
C GLY A 22 4.78 24.47 -17.74
N CYS A 23 5.65 24.47 -16.72
CA CYS A 23 6.20 23.22 -16.18
C CYS A 23 5.06 22.36 -15.65
N ARG A 24 4.77 21.22 -16.31
CA ARG A 24 4.02 20.15 -15.67
C ARG A 24 4.97 19.47 -14.70
N GLU A 25 4.81 19.76 -13.41
CA GLU A 25 5.30 18.85 -12.37
C GLU A 25 4.55 17.52 -12.51
N GLY A 26 5.09 16.63 -13.33
CA GLY A 26 4.66 15.24 -13.36
C GLY A 26 5.10 14.62 -12.04
N SER A 27 4.17 14.46 -11.10
CA SER A 27 4.43 13.70 -9.88
C SER A 27 4.94 12.32 -10.26
N VAL A 28 6.22 12.04 -10.01
CA VAL A 28 6.79 10.71 -10.27
C VAL A 28 6.09 9.73 -9.33
N LYS A 29 5.27 8.83 -9.88
CA LYS A 29 4.66 7.75 -9.09
C LYS A 29 5.77 6.86 -8.53
N ARG A 30 5.90 6.81 -7.20
CA ARG A 30 6.85 5.95 -6.48
C ARG A 30 6.25 4.60 -6.09
N PHE A 31 4.93 4.50 -6.13
CA PHE A 31 4.20 3.31 -5.76
C PHE A 31 3.08 3.06 -6.77
N THR A 32 2.84 1.78 -7.01
CA THR A 32 1.73 1.29 -7.82
C THR A 32 0.92 0.35 -6.94
N GLN A 33 -0.39 0.53 -6.92
CA GLN A 33 -1.29 -0.39 -6.25
C GLN A 33 -1.34 -1.70 -7.05
N LEU A 34 -1.12 -2.82 -6.38
CA LEU A 34 -1.35 -4.16 -6.91
C LEU A 34 -2.65 -4.72 -6.34
N GLN A 35 -3.38 -5.48 -7.14
CA GLN A 35 -4.60 -6.14 -6.72
C GLN A 35 -4.29 -7.41 -5.92
N SER A 36 -5.23 -7.81 -5.06
CA SER A 36 -5.12 -9.04 -4.27
C SER A 36 -4.96 -10.29 -5.15
N ASN A 37 -5.65 -10.35 -6.29
CA ASN A 37 -5.55 -11.46 -7.24
C ASN A 37 -4.21 -11.51 -8.00
N GLU A 38 -3.49 -10.39 -8.12
CA GLU A 38 -2.16 -10.33 -8.72
C GLU A 38 -1.09 -10.81 -7.74
N THR A 39 -1.26 -10.48 -6.46
CA THR A 39 -0.26 -10.74 -5.41
C THR A 39 -0.49 -12.04 -4.65
N GLY A 40 -1.73 -12.53 -4.57
CA GLY A 40 -2.10 -13.64 -3.68
C GLY A 40 -2.33 -13.21 -2.21
N ILE A 41 -2.12 -11.93 -1.87
CA ILE A 41 -2.35 -11.42 -0.52
C ILE A 41 -3.84 -11.11 -0.35
N THR A 42 -4.52 -11.85 0.52
CA THR A 42 -5.98 -11.77 0.75
C THR A 42 -6.35 -11.32 2.17
N PHE A 43 -5.37 -11.06 3.02
CA PHE A 43 -5.59 -10.73 4.42
C PHE A 43 -6.37 -9.43 4.60
N ASN A 44 -7.35 -9.46 5.48
CA ASN A 44 -8.12 -8.30 5.92
C ASN A 44 -8.42 -8.43 7.42
N ASN A 45 -7.97 -7.47 8.22
CA ASN A 45 -8.25 -7.44 9.66
C ASN A 45 -9.64 -6.84 9.90
N ILE A 46 -10.67 -7.65 9.68
CA ILE A 46 -12.06 -7.26 9.88
C ILE A 46 -12.34 -7.20 11.38
N ILE A 47 -12.94 -6.10 11.82
CA ILE A 47 -13.40 -5.87 13.19
C ILE A 47 -14.91 -5.70 13.13
N GLU A 48 -15.66 -6.48 13.91
CA GLU A 48 -17.11 -6.40 13.99
C GLU A 48 -17.54 -5.99 15.39
N GLU A 49 -18.22 -4.86 15.49
CA GLU A 49 -18.77 -4.36 16.75
C GLU A 49 -20.02 -5.13 17.17
N THR A 50 -20.15 -5.32 18.48
CA THR A 50 -21.36 -5.83 19.12
C THR A 50 -21.72 -4.98 20.33
N ALA A 51 -22.90 -5.22 20.91
CA ALA A 51 -23.31 -4.53 22.14
C ALA A 51 -22.31 -4.74 23.29
N ASP A 52 -21.65 -5.91 23.33
CA ASP A 52 -20.68 -6.26 24.36
C ASP A 52 -19.24 -5.91 23.95
N LEU A 53 -18.91 -6.01 22.66
CA LEU A 53 -17.57 -5.74 22.11
C LEU A 53 -17.58 -4.49 21.24
N ASN A 54 -17.19 -3.36 21.84
CA ASN A 54 -17.06 -2.05 21.18
C ASN A 54 -16.10 -1.17 21.99
N VAL A 55 -15.81 0.02 21.48
CA VAL A 55 -14.86 0.96 22.10
C VAL A 55 -15.25 1.44 23.50
N LEU A 56 -16.55 1.46 23.83
CA LEU A 56 -17.04 1.91 25.14
C LEU A 56 -16.79 0.85 26.21
N ASN A 57 -16.93 -0.43 25.85
CA ASN A 57 -16.70 -1.55 26.76
C ASN A 57 -15.24 -2.02 26.75
N TYR A 58 -14.53 -1.82 25.64
CA TYR A 58 -13.13 -2.19 25.47
C TYR A 58 -12.40 -1.08 24.70
N THR A 59 -11.72 -0.18 25.42
CA THR A 59 -11.06 1.00 24.80
C THR A 59 -9.97 0.63 23.79
N TYR A 60 -9.44 -0.60 23.83
CA TYR A 60 -8.43 -1.10 22.90
C TYR A 60 -9.03 -1.81 21.67
N PHE A 61 -10.34 -1.69 21.44
CA PHE A 61 -11.05 -2.36 20.36
C PHE A 61 -10.58 -1.99 18.94
N TYR A 62 -9.87 -0.87 18.79
CA TYR A 62 -9.22 -0.50 17.53
C TYR A 62 -7.69 -0.41 17.65
N ASN A 63 -7.10 -0.98 18.71
CA ASN A 63 -5.66 -1.21 18.73
C ASN A 63 -5.37 -2.21 17.61
N GLY A 64 -4.86 -1.68 16.50
CA GLY A 64 -4.68 -2.41 15.26
C GLY A 64 -3.78 -3.64 15.41
N ALA A 65 -3.81 -4.44 14.35
CA ALA A 65 -2.92 -5.56 14.14
C ALA A 65 -1.46 -5.16 13.90
N GLY A 66 -0.59 -6.16 13.76
CA GLY A 66 0.80 -6.02 13.35
C GLY A 66 1.09 -6.63 11.98
N VAL A 67 2.17 -6.15 11.38
CA VAL A 67 2.82 -6.76 10.22
C VAL A 67 4.30 -6.93 10.51
N ALA A 68 4.88 -8.06 10.10
CA ALA A 68 6.32 -8.28 10.11
C ALA A 68 6.78 -8.79 8.75
N ILE A 69 8.01 -8.41 8.39
CA ILE A 69 8.68 -8.82 7.16
C ILE A 69 9.96 -9.54 7.54
N GLY A 70 10.22 -10.69 6.94
CA GLY A 70 11.41 -11.49 7.20
C GLY A 70 11.52 -12.68 6.25
N ASP A 71 12.69 -13.29 6.19
CA ASP A 71 12.94 -14.47 5.36
C ASP A 71 12.72 -15.73 6.22
N VAL A 72 11.57 -16.38 6.05
CA VAL A 72 11.13 -17.49 6.92
C VAL A 72 11.67 -18.84 6.42
N ASN A 73 11.89 -18.98 5.12
CA ASN A 73 12.36 -20.22 4.49
C ASN A 73 13.83 -20.18 4.05
N ASN A 74 14.55 -19.09 4.31
CA ASN A 74 15.95 -18.84 3.95
C ASN A 74 16.21 -18.82 2.43
N ASP A 75 15.27 -18.31 1.63
CA ASP A 75 15.43 -18.17 0.17
C ASP A 75 15.86 -16.75 -0.26
N SER A 76 16.17 -15.88 0.70
CA SER A 76 16.52 -14.46 0.50
C SER A 76 15.39 -13.59 -0.04
N LEU A 77 14.14 -14.09 -0.08
CA LEU A 77 12.97 -13.29 -0.37
C LEU A 77 12.28 -12.84 0.92
N PRO A 78 11.76 -11.60 0.98
CA PRO A 78 11.02 -11.13 2.14
C PRO A 78 9.59 -11.70 2.14
N ASP A 79 9.27 -12.52 3.16
CA ASP A 79 7.94 -13.02 3.47
C ASP A 79 7.17 -12.04 4.35
N ILE A 80 5.85 -12.26 4.48
CA ILE A 80 4.95 -11.36 5.19
C ILE A 80 4.15 -12.13 6.25
N VAL A 81 4.22 -11.67 7.50
CA VAL A 81 3.31 -12.08 8.56
C VAL A 81 2.33 -10.95 8.86
N PHE A 82 1.04 -11.27 8.91
CA PHE A 82 0.01 -10.41 9.47
C PHE A 82 -0.56 -11.01 10.73
N THR A 83 -0.84 -10.18 11.73
CA THR A 83 -1.66 -10.60 12.86
C THR A 83 -3.10 -10.11 12.71
N GLY A 84 -4.05 -10.82 13.30
CA GLY A 84 -5.45 -10.42 13.33
C GLY A 84 -5.94 -10.16 14.74
N ASN A 85 -7.01 -9.37 14.85
CA ASN A 85 -7.66 -9.10 16.14
C ASN A 85 -8.89 -10.00 16.34
N MET A 86 -9.75 -10.08 15.32
CA MET A 86 -10.92 -10.96 15.26
C MET A 86 -10.85 -11.99 14.12
N VAL A 87 -9.73 -12.00 13.41
CA VAL A 87 -9.42 -12.95 12.33
C VAL A 87 -8.13 -13.67 12.65
N SER A 88 -7.89 -14.82 12.01
CA SER A 88 -6.63 -15.55 12.18
C SER A 88 -5.44 -14.77 11.64
N ASN A 89 -4.29 -14.93 12.31
CA ASN A 89 -3.00 -14.51 11.77
C ASN A 89 -2.72 -15.21 10.44
N LYS A 90 -1.96 -14.56 9.56
CA LYS A 90 -1.57 -15.08 8.24
C LYS A 90 -0.07 -15.02 8.04
N LEU A 91 0.49 -16.01 7.36
CA LEU A 91 1.85 -15.99 6.84
C LEU A 91 1.82 -16.25 5.33
N TYR A 92 2.38 -15.31 4.58
CA TYR A 92 2.51 -15.33 3.14
C TYR A 92 3.97 -15.51 2.74
N LEU A 93 4.27 -16.62 2.08
CA LEU A 93 5.59 -16.93 1.55
C LEU A 93 5.78 -16.26 0.18
N ASN A 94 6.85 -15.50 0.00
CA ASN A 94 7.16 -14.80 -1.23
C ASN A 94 7.67 -15.78 -2.30
N LYS A 95 7.07 -15.73 -3.49
CA LYS A 95 7.44 -16.57 -4.64
C LYS A 95 8.20 -15.80 -5.71
N GLY A 96 8.57 -14.55 -5.42
CA GLY A 96 9.13 -13.59 -6.36
C GLY A 96 8.06 -12.84 -7.13
N ASN A 97 8.47 -11.78 -7.83
CA ASN A 97 7.59 -10.97 -8.71
C ASN A 97 6.30 -10.46 -8.02
N MET A 98 6.37 -10.13 -6.73
CA MET A 98 5.22 -9.69 -5.91
C MET A 98 4.09 -10.73 -5.80
N SER A 99 4.38 -12.01 -6.04
CA SER A 99 3.47 -13.13 -5.86
C SER A 99 3.75 -13.84 -4.53
N PHE A 100 2.69 -14.18 -3.81
CA PHE A 100 2.76 -14.73 -2.46
C PHE A 100 1.83 -15.94 -2.31
N GLU A 101 2.29 -16.92 -1.54
CA GLU A 101 1.58 -18.14 -1.21
C GLU A 101 1.15 -18.11 0.26
N ASP A 102 -0.15 -18.31 0.54
CA ASP A 102 -0.63 -18.44 1.93
C ASP A 102 -0.21 -19.79 2.52
N ILE A 103 0.74 -19.76 3.45
CA ILE A 103 1.25 -20.94 4.17
C ILE A 103 0.80 -20.95 5.64
N THR A 104 -0.32 -20.29 5.95
CA THR A 104 -0.83 -20.14 7.33
C THR A 104 -1.10 -21.48 8.00
N THR A 105 -1.66 -22.44 7.26
CA THR A 105 -1.96 -23.77 7.80
C THR A 105 -0.69 -24.56 8.10
N GLN A 106 0.28 -24.49 7.18
CA GLN A 106 1.55 -25.20 7.22
C GLN A 106 2.44 -24.67 8.36
N SER A 107 2.47 -23.35 8.56
CA SER A 107 3.21 -22.71 9.65
C SER A 107 2.53 -22.84 11.01
N GLY A 108 1.23 -23.10 11.04
CA GLY A 108 0.45 -23.18 12.27
C GLY A 108 0.16 -21.84 12.95
N ILE A 109 0.63 -20.71 12.38
CA ILE A 109 0.47 -19.37 12.98
C ILE A 109 -1.00 -18.97 13.14
N GLY A 110 -1.88 -19.46 12.25
CA GLY A 110 -3.31 -19.20 12.32
C GLY A 110 -4.02 -19.85 13.50
N LYS A 111 -3.34 -20.76 14.24
CA LYS A 111 -3.88 -21.37 15.47
C LYS A 111 -3.75 -20.46 16.69
N ALA A 112 -2.88 -19.44 16.63
CA ALA A 112 -2.78 -18.46 17.69
C ALA A 112 -4.16 -17.79 17.89
N GLN A 113 -4.63 -17.77 19.14
CA GLN A 113 -5.94 -17.26 19.50
C GLN A 113 -5.83 -15.86 20.10
N GLY A 114 -6.90 -15.08 19.96
CA GLY A 114 -7.08 -13.81 20.64
C GLY A 114 -6.59 -12.59 19.86
N TRP A 115 -6.59 -11.45 20.57
CA TRP A 115 -6.35 -10.13 19.99
C TRP A 115 -4.85 -9.84 19.83
N CYS A 116 -4.30 -10.02 18.64
CA CYS A 116 -2.87 -9.80 18.40
C CYS A 116 -2.58 -8.36 17.95
N THR A 117 -1.88 -7.58 18.77
CA THR A 117 -1.59 -6.14 18.50
C THR A 117 -0.23 -5.87 17.84
N GLY A 118 0.52 -6.90 17.49
CA GLY A 118 1.89 -6.76 17.00
C GLY A 118 2.53 -8.10 16.66
N VAL A 119 3.59 -8.05 15.86
CA VAL A 119 4.42 -9.21 15.53
C VAL A 119 5.86 -8.77 15.30
N THR A 120 6.80 -9.64 15.65
CA THR A 120 8.20 -9.52 15.29
C THR A 120 8.68 -10.87 14.77
N LEU A 121 9.62 -10.83 13.83
CA LEU A 121 10.32 -12.01 13.33
C LEU A 121 11.74 -11.98 13.88
N GLY A 122 12.09 -13.02 14.64
CA GLY A 122 13.46 -13.21 15.11
C GLY A 122 14.35 -13.70 13.96
N ARG A 123 15.61 -13.27 13.97
CA ARG A 123 16.63 -13.82 13.08
C ARG A 123 17.31 -14.98 13.81
N HIS A 124 17.39 -16.14 13.17
CA HIS A 124 18.28 -17.22 13.62
C HIS A 124 19.71 -16.96 13.17
#